data_AF-A0A450VTA5-F1
#
_entry.id   AF-A0A450VTA5-F1
#
_cell.length_a   1.000
_cell.length_b   1.000
_cell.length_c   1.000
_cell.angle_alpha   90.00
_cell.angle_beta   90.00
_cell.angle_gamma   90.00
#
_symmetry.space_group_name_H-M   'P 1'
#
loop_
_entity.id
_entity.type
_entity.pdbx_description
1 polymer ?
#
loop_
_entity_poly.entity_id
_entity_poly.type
_entity_poly.pdbx_seq_one_letter_code
_entity_poly.pdbx_strand_id
1 'polypeptide(L)' 'MGLNLSSSQIARELELNISDVEERTGQLREGVVARKPRVKLHGEVECRDTRRVSEKKP' A
#
# COMPACT_ATOMS: atom_id res chain seq x y z
N MET A 1 12.77 8.50 6.53
CA MET A 1 11.84 9.41 5.84
C MET A 1 10.72 8.56 5.26
N GLY A 2 9.57 8.51 5.93
CA GLY A 2 8.48 7.59 5.59
C GLY A 2 7.54 8.19 4.54
N LEU A 3 7.53 7.63 3.33
CA LEU A 3 6.63 8.03 2.25
C LEU A 3 5.31 7.28 2.38
N ASN A 4 4.47 7.67 3.36
CA ASN A 4 3.07 7.23 3.38
C ASN A 4 2.23 8.27 2.64
N LEU A 5 2.37 8.31 1.32
CA LEU A 5 1.71 9.27 0.44
C LEU A 5 0.44 8.64 -0.15
N SER A 6 -0.66 9.39 -0.18
CA SER A 6 -1.86 8.98 -0.92
C SER A 6 -1.63 9.07 -2.43
N SER A 7 -2.41 8.32 -3.21
CA SER A 7 -2.40 8.42 -4.68
C SER A 7 -2.68 9.85 -5.18
N SER A 8 -3.50 10.61 -4.44
CA SER A 8 -3.77 12.02 -4.75
C SER A 8 -2.57 12.94 -4.49
N GLN A 9 -1.78 12.68 -3.45
CA GLN A 9 -0.54 13.43 -3.20
C GLN A 9 0.52 13.12 -4.28
N ILE A 10 0.65 11.84 -4.65
CA ILE A 10 1.56 11.41 -5.73
C ILE A 10 1.15 12.06 -7.06
N ALA A 11 -0.15 12.05 -7.38
CA ALA A 11 -0.67 12.69 -8.59
C ALA A 11 -0.39 14.20 -8.62
N ARG A 12 -0.60 14.89 -7.49
CA ARG A 12 -0.32 16.32 -7.38
C ARG A 12 1.17 16.65 -7.47
N GLU A 13 2.03 15.87 -6.84
CA GLU A 13 3.49 16.11 -6.82
C GLU A 13 4.16 15.80 -8.17
N LEU A 14 3.57 14.90 -8.96
CA LEU A 14 4.09 14.51 -10.27
C LEU A 14 3.31 15.15 -11.43
N GLU A 15 2.33 16.01 -11.16
CA GLU A 15 1.42 16.60 -12.14
C GLU A 15 0.75 15.55 -13.06
N LEU A 16 0.40 14.40 -12.48
CA LEU A 16 -0.23 13.27 -13.18
C LEU A 16 -1.73 13.24 -12.92
N ASN A 17 -2.47 12.62 -13.84
CA ASN A 17 -3.86 12.31 -13.58
C ASN A 17 -3.96 11.25 -12.46
N ILE A 18 -4.93 11.41 -11.57
CA ILE A 18 -5.12 10.49 -10.45
C ILE A 18 -5.43 9.07 -10.92
N SER A 19 -6.17 8.91 -12.02
CA SER A 19 -6.49 7.59 -12.61
C SER A 19 -5.22 6.88 -13.08
N ASP A 20 -4.27 7.60 -13.68
CA ASP A 20 -2.99 7.03 -14.12
C ASP A 20 -2.12 6.60 -12.94
N VAL A 21 -2.20 7.34 -11.82
CA VAL A 21 -1.50 6.97 -10.58
C VAL A 21 -2.16 5.76 -9.96
N GLU A 22 -3.49 5.70 -9.89
CA GLU A 22 -4.20 4.54 -9.35
C GLU A 22 -3.94 3.27 -10.15
N GLU A 23 -3.97 3.34 -11.48
CA GLU A 23 -3.66 2.21 -12.35
C GLU A 23 -2.22 1.71 -12.12
N ARG A 24 -1.23 2.61 -12.15
CA ARG A 24 0.18 2.24 -11.95
C ARG A 24 0.43 1.70 -10.55
N THR A 25 -0.22 2.26 -9.53
CA THR A 25 -0.10 1.77 -8.15
C THR A 25 -0.76 0.40 -8.00
N GLY A 26 -1.85 0.14 -8.74
CA GLY A 26 -2.51 -1.17 -8.82
C GLY A 26 -1.58 -2.24 -9.39
N GLN A 27 -0.99 -1.98 -10.56
CA GLN A 27 -0.04 -2.90 -11.21
C GLN A 27 1.17 -3.21 -10.31
N LEU A 28 1.71 -2.19 -9.61
CA LEU A 28 2.80 -2.39 -8.65
C LEU A 28 2.38 -3.27 -7.46
N ARG A 29 1.16 -3.09 -6.93
CA ARG A 29 0.64 -3.94 -5.84
C ARG A 29 0.51 -5.40 -6.29
N GLU A 30 -0.04 -5.63 -7.47
CA GLU A 30 -0.17 -6.98 -8.04
C GLU A 30 1.20 -7.62 -8.25
N GLY A 31 2.15 -6.89 -8.82
CA GLY A 31 3.53 -7.36 -9.00
C GLY A 31 4.23 -7.69 -7.68
N VAL A 32 4.02 -6.90 -6.63
CA VAL A 32 4.55 -7.18 -5.28
C VAL A 32 3.92 -8.44 -4.69
N VAL A 33 2.60 -8.61 -4.82
CA VAL A 33 1.90 -9.81 -4.32
C VAL A 33 2.36 -11.06 -5.07
N ALA A 34 2.47 -11.01 -6.39
CA ALA A 34 2.91 -12.13 -7.22
C ALA A 34 4.36 -12.55 -6.90
N ARG A 35 5.22 -11.60 -6.49
CA ARG A 35 6.62 -11.85 -6.15
C ARG A 35 6.84 -12.24 -4.68
N LYS A 36 5.80 -12.23 -3.83
CA LYS A 36 5.93 -12.69 -2.45
C LYS A 36 6.15 -14.20 -2.42
N PRO A 37 7.29 -14.68 -1.91
CA PRO A 37 7.52 -16.11 -1.77
C PRO A 37 6.47 -16.71 -0.81
N ARG A 38 6.03 -17.93 -1.10
CA ARG A 38 5.14 -18.68 -0.20
C ARG A 38 5.86 -18.94 1.12
N VAL A 39 5.49 -18.19 2.16
CA VAL A 39 6.02 -18.39 3.50
C VAL A 39 5.38 -19.65 4.09
N LYS A 40 6.19 -20.67 4.39
CA LYS A 40 5.78 -21.77 5.28
C LYS A 40 6.06 -21.33 6.71
N LEU A 41 5.00 -21.07 7.48
CA LEU A 41 5.11 -20.75 8.90
C LEU A 41 5.45 -22.05 9.64
N HIS A 42 6.63 -22.11 10.26
CA HIS A 42 7.03 -23.21 11.15
C HIS A 42 7.16 -22.65 12.58
N GLY A 43 6.34 -23.13 13.51
CA GLY A 43 6.30 -22.67 14.91
C GLY A 43 5.03 -21.90 15.28
N GLU A 44 4.94 -21.46 16.54
CA GLU A 44 3.87 -20.58 17.03
C GLU A 44 4.13 -19.15 16.52
N VAL A 45 3.19 -18.60 15.76
CA VAL A 45 3.28 -17.27 15.14
C VAL A 45 2.36 -16.29 15.85
N GLU A 46 2.93 -15.26 16.48
CA GLU A 46 2.18 -14.14 17.04
C GLU A 46 1.59 -13.30 15.89
N CYS A 47 0.28 -13.38 15.68
CA CYS A 47 -0.43 -12.42 14.83
C CYS A 47 -0.70 -11.14 15.63
N ARG A 48 -0.03 -10.04 15.28
CA ARG A 48 -0.41 -8.71 15.77
C ARG A 48 -1.45 -8.09 14.86
N ASP A 49 -2.63 -7.83 15.41
CA ASP A 49 -3.68 -7.08 14.73
C ASP A 49 -3.28 -5.61 14.60
N THR A 50 -3.04 -5.15 13.38
CA THR A 50 -2.91 -3.72 13.09
C THR A 50 -4.30 -3.13 12.90
N ARG A 51 -4.73 -2.23 13.79
CA ARG A 51 -5.98 -1.49 13.61
C ARG A 51 -5.77 -0.35 12.61
N ARG A 52 -6.63 -0.24 11.61
CA ARG A 52 -6.69 0.96 10.75
C ARG A 52 -7.16 2.13 11.60
N VAL A 53 -6.30 3.15 11.75
CA VAL A 53 -6.70 4.44 12.33
C VAL A 53 -7.23 5.29 11.18
N SER A 54 -8.54 5.29 10.99
CA SER A 54 -9.21 6.25 10.12
C SER A 54 -9.53 7.50 10.94
N GLU A 55 -8.66 8.52 10.85
CA GLU A 55 -8.98 9.87 11.34
C GLU A 55 -10.18 10.41 10.54
N LYS A 56 -11.36 10.43 11.16
CA LYS A 56 -12.44 11.29 10.68
C LYS A 56 -12.02 12.74 10.96
N LYS A 57 -11.71 13.50 9.91
CA LYS A 57 -11.61 14.95 10.05
C LYS A 57 -12.95 15.52 10.58
N PRO A 58 -12.91 16.48 11.51
CA PRO A 58 -14.11 17.17 12.01
C PRO A 58 -14.82 17.96 10.92
#